data_AF-A0A800CIK8-F1
#
_entry.id   AF-A0A800CIK8-F1
#
_cell.length_a   1.000
_cell.length_b   1.000
_cell.length_c   1.000
_cell.angle_alpha   90.00
_cell.angle_beta   90.00
_cell.angle_gamma   90.00
#
_symmetry.space_group_name_H-M   'P 1'
#
loop_
_entity.id
_entity.type
_entity.pdbx_description
1 polymer ?
#
loop_
_entity_poly.entity_id
_entity_poly.type
_entity_poly.pdbx_seq_one_letter_code
_entity_poly.pdbx_strand_id
1 'polypeptide(L)'
;MNNPSMAALAQAMNENHVIPIMFEGSMGVASYQCRTILGKRGFHRLDPHLKKPVGLSETKKMDQLVKEAESIDIEETVAWVRTHFLA
;
A
#
# COMPACT_ATOMS: atom_id res chain seq x y z
N MET A 1 -26.06 10.40 20.36
CA MET A 1 -25.03 10.58 21.39
C MET A 1 -23.68 10.23 20.77
N ASN A 2 -22.93 11.22 20.28
CA ASN A 2 -21.57 11.00 19.79
C ASN A 2 -20.67 10.77 21.02
N ASN A 3 -20.19 9.54 21.21
CA ASN A 3 -19.32 9.21 22.32
C ASN A 3 -17.90 9.74 22.02
N PRO A 4 -17.44 10.82 22.69
CA PRO A 4 -16.16 11.47 22.38
C PRO A 4 -14.95 10.57 22.61
N SER A 5 -15.10 9.42 23.31
CA SER A 5 -13.98 8.50 23.55
C SER A 5 -13.52 7.73 22.30
N MET A 6 -14.42 7.40 21.36
CA MET A 6 -14.04 6.63 20.16
C MET A 6 -13.33 7.50 19.12
N ALA A 7 -13.70 8.78 19.02
CA ALA A 7 -13.00 9.74 18.18
C ALA A 7 -11.60 10.05 18.74
N ALA A 8 -11.49 10.22 20.07
CA ALA A 8 -10.21 10.39 20.73
C ALA A 8 -9.31 9.15 20.65
N LEU A 9 -9.87 7.94 20.77
CA LEU A 9 -9.14 6.68 20.56
C LEU A 9 -8.68 6.52 19.11
N ALA A 10 -9.54 6.84 18.12
CA ALA A 10 -9.16 6.80 16.72
C ALA A 10 -8.07 7.83 16.39
N GLN A 11 -8.12 9.01 17.01
CA GLN A 11 -7.10 10.05 16.87
C GLN A 11 -5.78 9.67 17.55
N ALA A 12 -5.83 9.10 18.76
CA ALA A 12 -4.65 8.59 19.45
C ALA A 12 -4.02 7.36 18.75
N MET A 13 -4.83 6.49 18.13
CA MET A 13 -4.33 5.40 17.28
C MET A 13 -3.65 5.92 16.01
N ASN A 14 -4.07 7.09 15.51
CA ASN A 14 -3.46 7.76 14.37
C ASN A 14 -2.16 8.51 14.75
N GLU A 15 -1.97 8.86 16.02
CA GLU A 15 -0.74 9.48 16.56
C GLU A 15 0.34 8.45 16.93
N ASN A 16 -0.01 7.16 17.06
CA ASN A 16 0.95 6.09 17.31
C ASN A 16 1.68 5.69 16.01
N HIS A 17 2.85 6.29 15.78
CA HIS A 17 3.77 6.00 14.67
C HIS A 17 4.18 4.51 14.53
N VAL A 18 3.88 3.66 15.52
CA VAL A 18 4.21 2.23 15.50
C VAL A 18 3.49 1.50 14.37
N ILE A 19 2.22 1.82 14.11
CA ILE A 19 1.44 1.10 13.09
C ILE A 19 2.03 1.34 11.69
N PRO A 20 2.26 2.59 11.23
CA PRO A 20 2.97 2.84 9.97
C PRO A 20 4.31 2.10 9.87
N ILE A 21 5.13 2.13 10.93
CA ILE A 21 6.44 1.47 10.97
C ILE A 21 6.30 -0.06 10.81
N MET A 22 5.32 -0.67 11.48
CA MET A 22 5.07 -2.11 11.36
C MET A 22 4.63 -2.50 9.95
N PHE A 23 3.78 -1.68 9.31
CA PHE A 23 3.36 -1.90 7.92
C PHE A 23 4.53 -1.76 6.95
N GLU A 24 5.32 -0.69 7.04
CA GLU A 24 6.49 -0.47 6.19
C GLU A 24 7.53 -1.59 6.35
N GLY A 25 7.83 -1.97 7.60
CA GLY A 25 8.76 -3.07 7.90
C GLY A 25 8.29 -4.41 7.33
N SER A 26 7.00 -4.74 7.50
CA SER A 26 6.44 -6.00 7.00
C SER A 26 6.43 -6.06 5.47
N MET A 27 6.06 -4.97 4.79
CA MET A 27 6.06 -4.88 3.32
C MET A 27 7.48 -4.99 2.74
N GLY A 28 8.47 -4.39 3.40
CA GLY A 28 9.88 -4.51 3.01
C GLY A 28 10.40 -5.94 3.12
N VAL A 29 10.17 -6.60 4.26
CA VAL A 29 10.60 -7.99 4.49
C VAL A 29 9.94 -8.96 3.52
N ALA A 30 8.62 -8.85 3.32
CA ALA A 30 7.89 -9.68 2.37
C ALA A 30 8.46 -9.53 0.95
N SER A 31 8.69 -8.28 0.50
CA SER A 31 9.27 -8.03 -0.81
C SER A 31 10.68 -8.61 -0.97
N TYR A 32 11.51 -8.56 0.07
CA TYR A 32 12.84 -9.15 0.07
C TYR A 32 12.77 -10.68 -0.03
N GLN A 33 11.91 -11.30 0.77
CA GLN A 33 11.73 -12.76 0.79
C GLN A 33 11.22 -13.27 -0.57
N CYS A 34 10.18 -12.64 -1.13
CA CYS A 34 9.66 -13.00 -2.45
C CYS A 34 10.73 -12.88 -3.54
N ARG A 35 11.50 -11.78 -3.54
CA ARG A 35 12.61 -11.60 -4.50
C ARG A 35 13.70 -12.66 -4.34
N THR A 36 13.98 -13.10 -3.10
CA THR A 36 15.00 -14.11 -2.79
C THR A 36 14.56 -15.50 -3.26
N ILE A 37 13.31 -15.87 -2.98
CA ILE A 37 12.77 -17.20 -3.28
C ILE A 37 12.47 -17.36 -4.78
N LEU A 38 11.82 -16.36 -5.38
CA LEU A 38 11.33 -16.43 -6.76
C LEU A 38 12.34 -15.86 -7.78
N GLY A 39 13.39 -15.21 -7.29
CA GLY A 39 14.40 -14.56 -8.12
C GLY A 39 13.87 -13.37 -8.93
N LYS A 40 14.74 -12.80 -9.77
CA LYS A 40 14.43 -11.59 -10.56
C LYS A 40 13.35 -11.80 -11.62
N ARG A 41 13.13 -13.04 -12.07
CA ARG A 41 12.15 -13.37 -13.12
C ARG A 41 10.80 -13.81 -12.56
N GLY A 42 10.76 -14.36 -11.35
CA GLY A 42 9.52 -14.84 -10.71
C GLY A 42 8.87 -13.84 -9.76
N PHE A 43 9.46 -12.66 -9.55
CA PHE A 43 8.90 -11.62 -8.68
C PHE A 43 8.89 -10.24 -9.33
N HIS A 44 7.71 -9.64 -9.39
CA HIS A 44 7.45 -8.25 -9.79
C HIS A 44 6.59 -7.57 -8.74
N ARG A 45 6.85 -6.29 -8.46
CA ARG A 45 6.14 -5.52 -7.44
C ARG A 45 5.69 -4.18 -8.02
N LEU A 46 4.39 -3.95 -8.02
CA LEU A 46 3.77 -2.64 -8.27
C LEU A 46 3.48 -1.99 -6.91
N ASP A 47 4.25 -0.97 -6.55
CA ASP A 47 4.19 -0.29 -5.24
C ASP A 47 4.35 1.23 -5.40
N PRO A 48 3.38 1.91 -6.04
CA PRO A 48 3.46 3.34 -6.23
C PRO A 48 3.32 4.09 -4.90
N HIS A 49 4.11 5.15 -4.71
CA HIS A 49 3.96 6.05 -3.58
C HIS A 49 2.81 7.02 -3.80
N LEU A 50 1.95 7.18 -2.78
CA LEU A 50 0.91 8.21 -2.79
C LEU A 50 1.53 9.59 -2.74
N LYS A 51 0.96 10.55 -3.49
CA LYS A 51 1.44 11.94 -3.52
C LYS A 51 1.14 12.67 -2.22
N LYS A 52 0.07 12.27 -1.54
CA LYS A 52 -0.33 12.78 -0.23
C LYS A 52 -0.66 11.62 0.69
N PRO A 53 -0.28 11.69 1.97
CA PRO A 53 -0.65 10.65 2.92
C PRO A 53 -2.18 10.55 3.05
N VAL A 54 -2.67 9.32 3.04
CA VAL A 54 -4.07 8.97 3.31
C VAL A 54 -4.05 8.00 4.49
N GLY A 55 -4.68 8.39 5.59
CA GLY A 55 -4.80 7.56 6.78
C GLY A 55 -5.70 6.36 6.52
N LEU A 56 -5.45 5.26 7.25
CA LEU A 56 -6.17 3.98 7.07
C LEU A 56 -7.69 4.10 7.30
N SER A 57 -8.12 5.08 8.09
CA SER A 57 -9.54 5.33 8.42
C SER A 57 -10.17 6.47 7.61
N GLU A 58 -9.42 7.10 6.69
CA GLU A 58 -9.89 8.25 5.92
C GLU A 58 -10.77 7.85 4.72
N THR A 59 -11.90 7.18 5.01
CA THR A 59 -12.84 6.67 3.99
C THR A 59 -13.37 7.75 3.04
N LYS A 60 -13.42 9.01 3.49
CA LYS A 60 -13.84 10.16 2.67
C LYS A 60 -12.85 10.52 1.56
N LYS A 61 -11.62 9.98 1.58
CA LYS A 61 -10.59 10.20 0.55
C LYS A 61 -10.56 9.09 -0.51
N MET A 62 -11.57 8.23 -0.59
CA MET A 62 -11.60 7.13 -1.56
C MET A 62 -11.47 7.63 -3.01
N ASP A 63 -12.19 8.69 -3.37
CA ASP A 63 -12.10 9.27 -4.72
C ASP A 63 -10.69 9.79 -5.06
N GLN A 64 -9.93 10.24 -4.06
CA GLN A 64 -8.53 10.62 -4.24
C GLN A 64 -7.68 9.39 -4.56
N LEU A 65 -7.87 8.29 -3.82
CA LEU A 65 -7.13 7.04 -4.05
C LEU A 65 -7.43 6.46 -5.45
N VAL A 66 -8.69 6.51 -5.90
CA VAL A 66 -9.07 6.09 -7.25
C VAL A 66 -8.35 6.94 -8.30
N LYS A 67 -8.41 8.27 -8.18
CA LYS A 67 -7.73 9.19 -9.11
C LYS A 67 -6.22 8.99 -9.13
N GLU A 68 -5.61 8.73 -7.97
CA GLU A 68 -4.18 8.44 -7.91
C GLU A 68 -3.87 7.11 -8.59
N ALA A 69 -4.64 6.05 -8.32
CA ALA A 69 -4.48 4.74 -8.95
C ALA A 69 -4.62 4.79 -10.47
N GLU A 70 -5.62 5.53 -11.00
CA GLU A 70 -5.84 5.72 -12.44
C GLU A 70 -4.71 6.51 -13.11
N SER A 71 -3.92 7.27 -12.34
CA SER A 71 -2.78 8.03 -12.86
C SER A 71 -1.47 7.25 -12.91
N ILE A 72 -1.44 6.04 -12.35
CA ILE A 72 -0.25 5.19 -12.35
C ILE A 72 -0.11 4.51 -13.70
N ASP A 73 1.05 4.71 -14.35
CA ASP A 73 1.43 3.91 -15.50
C ASP A 73 1.73 2.47 -15.05
N ILE A 74 0.98 1.52 -15.61
CA ILE A 74 1.09 0.10 -15.32
C ILE A 74 1.61 -0.72 -16.50
N GLU A 75 2.06 -0.08 -17.59
CA GLU A 75 2.48 -0.78 -18.82
C GLU A 75 3.59 -1.82 -18.55
N GLU A 76 4.59 -1.47 -17.74
CA GLU A 76 5.65 -2.38 -17.32
C GLU A 76 5.08 -3.62 -16.60
N THR A 77 4.13 -3.40 -15.70
CA THR A 77 3.50 -4.47 -14.93
C THR A 77 2.70 -5.40 -15.83
N VAL A 78 1.93 -4.84 -16.77
CA VAL A 78 1.17 -5.62 -17.75
C VAL A 78 2.10 -6.44 -18.64
N ALA A 79 3.19 -5.85 -19.11
CA ALA A 79 4.20 -6.55 -19.92
C ALA A 79 4.84 -7.70 -19.14
N TRP A 80 5.17 -7.48 -17.86
CA TRP A 80 5.72 -8.52 -17.00
C TRP A 80 4.76 -9.69 -16.82
N VAL A 81 3.49 -9.43 -16.48
CA VAL A 81 2.46 -10.46 -16.28
C VAL A 81 2.27 -11.32 -17.53
N ARG A 82 2.20 -10.68 -18.70
CA ARG A 82 2.07 -11.39 -19.99
C ARG A 82 3.27 -12.29 -20.30
N THR A 83 4.48 -11.87 -19.92
CA THR A 83 5.72 -12.55 -20.27
C THR A 83 6.09 -13.66 -19.29
N HIS A 84 5.78 -13.50 -18.00
CA HIS A 84 6.32 -14.35 -16.93
C HIS A 84 5.27 -15.05 -16.08
N PHE A 85 4.00 -14.62 -16.10
CA PHE A 85 2.96 -15.19 -15.24
C PHE A 85 1.86 -15.94 -16.03
N LEU A 86 1.42 -15.40 -17.16
CA LEU A 86 0.38 -16.01 -18.00
C LEU A 86 0.91 -16.93 -19.11
N ALA A 87 2.23 -16.89 -19.35
CA ALA A 87 2.91 -17.74 -20.32
C ALA A 87 3.10 -19.15 -19.75
#